data_AF-A0A8T3NC33-F1
#
_entry.id   AF-A0A8T3NC33-F1
#
_cell.length_a   1.000
_cell.length_b   1.000
_cell.length_c   1.000
_cell.angle_alpha   90.00
_cell.angle_beta   90.00
_cell.angle_gamma   90.00
#
_symmetry.space_group_name_H-M   'P 1'
#
loop_
_entity.id
_entity.type
_entity.pdbx_description
1 polymer ?
#
loop_
_entity_poly.entity_id
_entity_poly.type
_entity_poly.pdbx_seq_one_letter_code
_entity_poly.pdbx_strand_id
1 'polypeptide(L)' 'MVADGLSVLVQRALTDAAFRRRLTADLEATLRTEGIVLSPEEIDAVRAFQSEVSGLPPDDVNAHLAAAARRRGAY' A
#
# COMPACT_ATOMS: atom_id res chain seq x y z
N MET A 1 10.46 -18.08 3.05
CA MET A 1 10.46 -16.66 2.64
C MET A 1 9.38 -15.98 3.45
N VAL A 2 9.74 -15.06 4.35
CA VAL A 2 8.74 -14.24 5.04
C VAL A 2 8.25 -13.23 4.01
N ALA A 3 6.96 -13.23 3.70
CA ALA A 3 6.39 -12.19 2.87
C ALA A 3 6.62 -10.84 3.59
N ASP A 4 7.35 -9.94 2.94
CA ASP A 4 7.60 -8.57 3.36
C ASP A 4 6.26 -7.87 3.63
N GLY A 5 6.11 -7.22 4.79
CA GLY A 5 4.83 -6.64 5.24
C GLY A 5 4.28 -5.63 4.25
N LEU A 6 5.16 -4.85 3.63
CA LEU A 6 4.83 -3.93 2.55
C LEU A 6 4.34 -4.63 1.28
N SER A 7 4.90 -5.80 0.93
CA SER A 7 4.42 -6.58 -0.22
C SER A 7 3.00 -7.10 -0.03
N VAL A 8 2.66 -7.57 1.17
CA VAL A 8 1.28 -7.98 1.53
C VAL A 8 0.32 -6.80 1.44
N LEU A 9 0.74 -5.63 1.92
CA LEU A 9 -0.04 -4.40 1.88
C LEU A 9 -0.31 -3.93 0.45
N VAL A 10 0.72 -3.92 -0.40
CA VAL A 10 0.61 -3.54 -1.82
C VAL A 10 -0.31 -4.50 -2.57
N GLN A 11 -0.15 -5.81 -2.37
CA GLN A 11 -1.02 -6.82 -3.00
C GLN A 11 -2.48 -6.64 -2.59
N ARG A 12 -2.75 -6.44 -1.29
CA ARG A 12 -4.12 -6.18 -0.81
C ARG A 12 -4.69 -4.87 -1.35
N ALA A 13 -3.90 -3.81 -1.41
CA ALA A 13 -4.34 -2.54 -1.98
C ALA A 13 -4.70 -2.64 -3.46
N LEU A 14 -4.08 -3.56 -4.21
CA LEU A 14 -4.41 -3.85 -5.60
C LEU A 14 -5.70 -4.67 -5.76
N THR A 15 -5.92 -5.66 -4.90
CA THR A 15 -7.06 -6.59 -5.05
C THR A 15 -8.31 -6.16 -4.29
N ASP A 16 -8.18 -5.31 -3.27
CA ASP A 16 -9.28 -4.89 -2.40
C ASP A 16 -9.37 -3.35 -2.36
N ALA A 17 -10.33 -2.81 -3.12
CA ALA A 17 -10.58 -1.38 -3.20
C ALA A 17 -11.11 -0.78 -1.88
N ALA A 18 -11.79 -1.56 -1.05
CA ALA A 18 -12.29 -1.11 0.26
C ALA A 18 -11.15 -1.05 1.28
N PHE A 19 -10.22 -2.00 1.23
CA PHE A 19 -8.95 -1.93 1.96
C PHE A 19 -8.15 -0.70 1.54
N ARG A 20 -7.97 -0.46 0.24
CA ARG A 20 -7.26 0.72 -0.27
C ARG A 20 -7.87 2.03 0.25
N ARG A 21 -9.20 2.16 0.23
CA ARG A 21 -9.89 3.35 0.79
C ARG A 21 -9.63 3.53 2.28
N ARG A 22 -9.69 2.46 3.07
CA ARG A 22 -9.37 2.49 4.51
C ARG A 22 -7.91 2.86 4.75
N LEU A 23 -7.00 2.31 3.96
CA LEU A 23 -5.57 2.58 4.03
C LEU A 23 -5.24 4.06 3.75
N THR A 24 -5.90 4.68 2.76
CA THR A 24 -5.74 6.11 2.46
C THR A 24 -6.37 7.01 3.53
N ALA A 25 -7.46 6.57 4.15
CA ALA A 25 -8.13 7.32 5.21
C ALA A 25 -7.36 7.28 6.54
N ASP A 26 -6.89 6.10 6.93
CA ASP A 26 -6.14 5.87 8.16
C ASP A 26 -5.20 4.67 8.00
N LEU A 27 -3.93 4.96 7.70
CA LEU A 27 -2.89 3.96 7.50
C LEU A 27 -2.67 3.13 8.78
N GLU A 28 -2.49 3.79 9.93
CA GLU A 28 -2.12 3.11 11.18
C GLU A 28 -3.25 2.24 11.73
N ALA A 29 -4.50 2.72 11.66
CA ALA A 29 -5.66 1.92 12.05
C ALA A 29 -5.86 0.71 11.12
N THR A 30 -5.63 0.89 9.82
CA THR A 30 -5.74 -0.20 8.84
C THR A 30 -4.66 -1.26 9.05
N LEU A 31 -3.40 -0.85 9.24
CA LEU A 31 -2.28 -1.75 9.56
C LEU A 31 -2.57 -2.58 10.81
N ARG A 32 -3.03 -1.91 11.89
CA ARG A 32 -3.38 -2.57 13.16
C ARG A 32 -4.55 -3.55 13.00
N THR A 33 -5.59 -3.15 12.26
CA THR A 33 -6.78 -4.00 12.01
C THR A 33 -6.42 -5.26 11.23
N GLU A 34 -5.53 -5.13 10.26
CA GLU A 34 -5.10 -6.24 9.41
C GLU A 34 -3.93 -7.04 9.98
N GLY A 35 -3.38 -6.65 11.13
CA GLY A 35 -2.21 -7.31 11.74
C GLY A 35 -0.93 -7.17 10.90
N ILE A 36 -0.84 -6.16 10.02
CA ILE A 36 0.33 -5.91 9.20
C ILE A 36 1.32 -5.08 10.02
N VAL A 37 2.49 -5.65 10.27
CA VAL A 37 3.60 -4.95 10.92
C VAL A 37 4.55 -4.47 9.84
N LEU A 38 4.76 -3.16 9.80
CA LEU A 38 5.72 -2.49 8.94
C LEU A 38 6.87 -1.93 9.77
N SER A 39 8.07 -2.02 9.23
CA SER A 39 9.25 -1.32 9.75
C SER A 39 9.11 0.19 9.56
N PRO A 40 9.83 1.03 10.32
CA PRO A 40 9.79 2.48 10.15
C PRO A 40 10.06 2.93 8.71
N GLU A 41 11.05 2.31 8.06
CA GLU A 41 11.39 2.57 6.64
C GLU A 41 10.25 2.20 5.68
N GLU A 42 9.50 1.13 5.98
CA GLU A 42 8.34 0.73 5.18
C GLU A 42 7.16 1.69 5.38
N ILE A 43 6.95 2.19 6.60
CA ILE A 43 5.94 3.21 6.89
C ILE A 43 6.25 4.51 6.14
N ASP A 44 7.51 4.94 6.14
CA ASP A 44 7.97 6.10 5.37
C ASP A 44 7.73 5.91 3.88
N ALA A 45 8.04 4.73 3.33
CA ALA A 45 7.77 4.41 1.94
C ALA A 45 6.26 4.46 1.59
N VAL A 46 5.39 3.98 2.48
CA VAL A 46 3.93 4.08 2.28
C VAL A 46 3.46 5.53 2.35
N ARG A 47 3.98 6.33 3.30
CA ARG A 47 3.64 7.76 3.41
C ARG A 47 4.12 8.55 2.18
N ALA A 48 5.34 8.30 1.71
CA ALA A 48 5.88 8.90 0.50
C ALA A 48 5.01 8.55 -0.72
N PHE A 49 4.64 7.28 -0.87
CA PHE A 49 3.73 6.83 -1.93
C PHE A 49 2.36 7.50 -1.82
N GLN A 50 1.75 7.53 -0.63
CA GLN A 50 0.46 8.20 -0.40
C GLN A 50 0.51 9.69 -0.75
N SER A 51 1.63 10.36 -0.45
CA SER A 51 1.84 11.75 -0.81
C SER A 51 2.01 11.95 -2.33
N GLU A 52 2.68 11.02 -3.02
CA GLU A 52 2.88 11.05 -4.48
C GLU A 52 1.58 10.84 -5.25
N VAL A 53 0.70 9.96 -4.74
CA VAL A 53 -0.61 9.70 -5.35
C VAL A 53 -1.73 10.59 -4.80
N SER A 54 -1.41 11.48 -3.86
CA SER A 54 -2.39 12.41 -3.27
C SER A 54 -2.88 13.39 -4.33
N GLY A 55 -4.19 13.41 -4.56
CA GLY A 55 -4.83 14.24 -5.60
C GLY A 55 -4.90 13.59 -6.98
N LEU A 56 -4.35 12.38 -7.16
CA LEU A 56 -4.59 11.58 -8.36
C LEU A 56 -5.98 10.92 -8.32
N PRO A 57 -6.64 10.75 -9.47
CA PRO A 57 -7.85 9.96 -9.54
C PRO A 57 -7.55 8.48 -9.21
N PRO A 58 -8.55 7.73 -8.69
CA PRO A 58 -8.36 6.37 -8.20
C PRO A 58 -7.83 5.37 -9.26
N ASP A 59 -8.03 5.64 -10.54
CA ASP A 59 -7.46 4.87 -11.66
C ASP A 59 -5.94 5.07 -11.79
N ASP A 60 -5.46 6.30 -11.68
CA ASP A 60 -4.01 6.62 -11.70
C ASP A 60 -3.29 6.12 -10.45
N VAL A 61 -3.97 6.16 -9.30
CA VAL A 61 -3.49 5.54 -8.04
C VAL A 61 -3.24 4.04 -8.26
N ASN A 62 -4.17 3.35 -8.93
CA ASN A 62 -4.04 1.92 -9.25
C ASN A 62 -2.89 1.66 -10.21
N ALA A 63 -2.72 2.50 -11.24
CA ALA A 63 -1.60 2.39 -12.17
C ALA A 63 -0.24 2.53 -11.45
N HIS A 64 -0.12 3.50 -10.52
CA HIS A 64 1.07 3.69 -9.69
C HIS A 64 1.33 2.50 -8.77
N LEU A 65 0.29 1.98 -8.11
CA LEU A 65 0.38 0.82 -7.23
C LEU A 65 0.80 -0.44 -7.99
N ALA A 66 0.26 -0.65 -9.19
CA ALA A 66 0.62 -1.78 -10.05
C ALA A 66 2.08 -1.67 -10.55
N ALA A 67 2.53 -0.45 -10.88
CA ALA A 67 3.92 -0.18 -11.24
C ALA A 67 4.87 -0.43 -10.05
N ALA A 68 4.49 -0.04 -8.84
CA ALA A 68 5.25 -0.31 -7.62
C ALA A 68 5.34 -1.80 -7.30
N ALA A 69 4.24 -2.55 -7.43
CA ALA A 69 4.21 -4.00 -7.26
C ALA A 69 5.11 -4.74 -8.25
N ARG A 70 5.11 -4.32 -9.52
CA ARG A 70 6.01 -4.86 -10.55
C ARG A 70 7.48 -4.60 -10.22
N ARG A 71 7.83 -3.39 -9.76
CA ARG A 71 9.22 -3.07 -9.36
C ARG A 71 9.72 -3.95 -8.22
N ARG A 72 8.82 -4.43 -7.35
CA ARG A 72 9.15 -5.33 -6.22
C ARG A 72 9.11 -6.83 -6.56
N GLY A 73 8.74 -7.21 -7.78
CA GLY A 73 8.69 -8.62 -8.18
C GLY A 73 7.53 -9.42 -7.58
N ALA A 74 6.41 -8.75 -7.23
CA ALA A 74 5.21 -9.40 -6.70
C ALA A 74 4.32 -10.04 -7.78
N TYR A 75 4.92 -10.64 -8.81
CA TYR A 75 4.24 -11.33 -9.92
C TYR A 75 4.86 -12.71 -10.16
#